data_AF-A0A1I2MEJ5-F1
#
_entry.id   AF-A0A1I2MEJ5-F1
#
_cell.length_a   1.000
_cell.length_b   1.000
_cell.length_c   1.000
_cell.angle_alpha   90.00
_cell.angle_beta   90.00
_cell.angle_gamma   90.00
#
_symmetry.space_group_name_H-M   'P 1'
#
loop_
_entity.id
_entity.type
_entity.pdbx_description
1 polymer ?
#
loop_
_entity_poly.entity_id
_entity_poly.type
_entity_poly.pdbx_seq_one_letter_code
_entity_poly.pdbx_strand_id
1 'polypeptide(L)'
;MKKNTRSGNGYEHKKCLPLSSNGAKSISPTKDKDDFPTTILNKYFTLGDKIKVYAGSKLLDQRGTFLTAGPDFFIWIDGDGYVRLQIIGGGISIGQSKEKK
;
A
#
# COMPACT_ATOMS: atom_id res chain seq x y z
N MET A 1 -24.31 -4.63 46.23
CA MET A 1 -24.10 -4.67 44.77
C MET A 1 -22.81 -3.92 44.46
N LYS A 2 -21.85 -4.59 43.82
CA LYS A 2 -20.45 -4.15 43.62
C LYS A 2 -20.36 -3.31 42.34
N LYS A 3 -19.86 -2.07 42.41
CA LYS A 3 -19.59 -1.23 41.24
C LYS A 3 -18.21 -1.58 40.68
N ASN A 4 -18.16 -2.15 39.48
CA ASN A 4 -16.90 -2.41 38.77
C ASN A 4 -16.57 -1.20 37.89
N THR A 5 -15.50 -0.49 38.24
CA THR A 5 -14.91 0.59 37.48
C THR A 5 -14.11 0.00 36.31
N ARG A 6 -14.49 0.31 35.06
CA ARG A 6 -13.67 -0.01 33.88
C ARG A 6 -13.03 1.28 33.37
N SER A 7 -11.74 1.42 33.64
CA SER A 7 -10.84 2.38 33.00
C SER A 7 -10.77 2.05 31.50
N GLY A 8 -11.10 3.03 30.65
CA GLY A 8 -10.94 2.96 29.20
C GLY A 8 -10.13 4.16 28.76
N ASN A 9 -8.99 3.90 28.11
CA ASN A 9 -8.05 4.89 27.59
C ASN A 9 -8.74 5.88 26.65
N GLY A 10 -8.72 7.16 27.02
CA GLY A 10 -9.15 8.26 26.18
C GLY A 10 -8.14 8.50 25.06
N TYR A 11 -8.61 8.39 23.82
CA TYR A 11 -7.94 8.94 22.65
C TYR A 11 -8.19 10.46 22.66
N GLU A 12 -7.14 11.24 22.92
CA GLU A 12 -7.21 12.69 22.82
C GLU A 12 -7.41 13.12 21.36
N HIS A 13 -8.53 13.80 21.08
CA HIS A 13 -8.72 14.58 19.87
C HIS A 13 -7.76 15.78 19.88
N LYS A 14 -6.66 15.69 19.13
CA LYS A 14 -5.82 16.85 18.83
C LYS A 14 -6.66 17.86 18.03
N LYS A 15 -6.84 19.06 18.60
CA LYS A 15 -7.59 20.18 18.00
C LYS A 15 -7.07 20.53 16.61
N CYS A 16 -7.97 20.62 15.63
CA CYS A 16 -7.71 21.35 14.38
C CYS A 16 -7.44 22.83 14.72
N LEU A 17 -6.28 23.34 14.32
CA LEU A 17 -5.93 24.77 14.37
C LEU A 17 -5.91 25.33 12.94
N PRO A 18 -6.27 26.62 12.77
CA PRO A 18 -6.72 27.16 11.49
C PRO A 18 -5.57 27.42 10.49
N LEU A 19 -5.93 27.32 9.20
CA LEU A 19 -5.12 27.72 8.05
C LEU A 19 -4.67 29.19 8.19
N SER A 20 -3.36 29.41 8.23
CA SER A 20 -2.74 30.72 8.03
C SER A 20 -1.67 30.61 6.96
N SER A 21 -1.93 31.26 5.83
CA SER A 21 -1.03 31.47 4.71
C SER A 21 0.16 32.34 5.14
N ASN A 22 1.39 31.88 4.91
CA ASN A 22 2.53 32.71 4.52
C ASN A 22 3.80 31.87 4.25
N GLY A 23 4.43 32.11 3.09
CA GLY A 23 5.85 31.90 2.90
C GLY A 23 6.28 30.59 2.24
N ALA A 24 6.48 30.63 0.93
CA ALA A 24 7.29 29.64 0.23
C ALA A 24 8.72 29.64 0.80
N LYS A 25 9.11 28.55 1.46
CA LYS A 25 10.50 28.21 1.74
C LYS A 25 10.73 26.79 1.26
N SER A 26 11.57 26.67 0.23
CA SER A 26 12.09 25.41 -0.28
C SER A 26 12.74 24.64 0.88
N ILE A 27 12.10 23.56 1.31
CA ILE A 27 12.65 22.63 2.29
C ILE A 27 13.42 21.61 1.47
N SER A 28 14.74 21.68 1.53
CA SER A 28 15.63 20.64 1.02
C SER A 28 15.26 19.31 1.69
N PRO A 29 15.32 18.18 0.96
CA PRO A 29 14.90 16.90 1.51
C PRO A 29 15.89 16.47 2.60
N THR A 30 15.45 16.56 3.86
CA THR A 30 16.13 15.95 5.01
C THR A 30 16.15 14.44 4.81
N LYS A 31 17.38 13.90 4.87
CA LYS A 31 17.69 12.48 4.71
C LYS A 31 17.42 11.71 6.00
N ASP A 32 16.17 11.67 6.43
CA ASP A 32 15.73 10.68 7.41
C ASP A 32 14.84 9.71 6.65
N LYS A 33 15.46 8.92 5.79
CA LYS A 33 14.76 7.85 5.08
C LYS A 33 14.76 6.66 6.01
N ASP A 34 13.60 6.37 6.58
CA ASP A 34 13.22 5.00 6.90
C ASP A 34 13.45 4.18 5.62
N ASP A 35 14.64 3.58 5.49
CA ASP A 35 15.02 2.66 4.42
C ASP A 35 14.24 1.36 4.66
N PHE A 36 12.91 1.43 4.48
CA PHE A 36 12.11 0.24 4.27
C PHE A 36 12.71 -0.46 3.05
N PRO A 37 13.13 -1.72 3.17
CA PRO A 37 13.79 -2.44 2.09
C PRO A 37 12.89 -2.36 0.87
N THR A 38 13.27 -1.50 -0.07
CA THR A 38 12.41 -1.17 -1.20
C THR A 38 12.49 -2.35 -2.14
N THR A 39 11.41 -3.12 -2.17
CA THR A 39 11.33 -4.32 -2.98
C THR A 39 11.47 -3.97 -4.44
N ILE A 40 11.98 -4.90 -5.24
CA ILE A 40 12.12 -4.70 -6.68
C ILE A 40 10.76 -4.36 -7.33
N LEU A 41 9.66 -4.92 -6.81
CA LEU A 41 8.31 -4.62 -7.29
C LEU A 41 7.91 -3.17 -7.01
N ASN A 42 8.23 -2.63 -5.83
CA ASN A 42 7.94 -1.22 -5.50
C ASN A 42 8.75 -0.23 -6.36
N LYS A 43 9.74 -0.68 -7.14
CA LYS A 43 10.43 0.14 -8.15
C LYS A 43 9.68 0.22 -9.49
N TYR A 44 8.85 -0.77 -9.79
CA TYR A 44 8.15 -0.90 -11.08
C TYR A 44 6.65 -0.64 -11.00
N PHE A 45 6.10 -0.72 -9.79
CA PHE A 45 4.69 -0.52 -9.51
C PHE A 45 4.51 0.44 -8.35
N THR A 46 3.48 1.26 -8.47
CA THR A 46 3.00 2.20 -7.46
C THR A 46 1.56 1.88 -7.09
N LEU A 47 1.13 2.37 -5.92
CA LEU A 47 -0.24 2.18 -5.44
C LEU A 47 -1.25 2.63 -6.52
N GLY A 48 -2.14 1.71 -6.91
CA GLY A 48 -3.18 1.97 -7.90
C GLY A 48 -2.88 1.43 -9.30
N ASP A 49 -1.63 1.02 -9.58
CA ASP A 49 -1.26 0.49 -10.89
C ASP A 49 -2.07 -0.76 -11.25
N LYS A 50 -2.52 -0.82 -12.50
CA LYS A 50 -3.21 -2.00 -13.03
C LYS A 50 -2.21 -3.09 -13.37
N ILE A 51 -2.45 -4.28 -12.84
CA ILE A 51 -1.58 -5.43 -12.98
C ILE A 51 -2.33 -6.62 -13.57
N LYS A 52 -1.58 -7.46 -14.29
CA LYS A 52 -1.97 -8.82 -14.65
C LYS A 52 -1.20 -9.79 -13.77
N VAL A 53 -1.90 -10.77 -13.21
CA VAL A 53 -1.32 -11.76 -12.30
C VAL A 53 -1.38 -13.11 -12.98
N TYR A 54 -0.25 -13.83 -12.94
CA TYR A 54 -0.09 -15.14 -13.57
C TYR A 54 0.41 -16.16 -12.54
N ALA A 55 -0.06 -17.41 -12.65
CA ALA A 55 0.54 -18.57 -12.01
C ALA A 55 1.14 -19.46 -13.11
N GLY A 56 2.46 -19.47 -13.21
CA GLY A 56 3.15 -20.03 -14.37
C GLY A 56 2.72 -19.33 -15.66
N SER A 57 2.21 -20.10 -16.62
CA SER A 57 1.66 -19.59 -17.88
C SER A 57 0.17 -19.22 -17.80
N LYS A 58 -0.52 -19.55 -16.71
CA LYS A 58 -1.95 -19.30 -16.55
C LYS A 58 -2.20 -17.89 -16.03
N LEU A 59 -2.98 -17.12 -16.77
CA LEU A 59 -3.48 -15.83 -16.34
C LEU A 59 -4.55 -16.03 -15.25
N LEU A 60 -4.30 -15.48 -14.07
CA LEU A 60 -5.23 -15.51 -12.93
C LEU A 60 -6.15 -14.30 -12.95
N ASP A 61 -5.58 -13.12 -13.22
CA ASP A 61 -6.32 -11.86 -13.21
C ASP A 61 -5.75 -10.87 -14.22
N GLN A 62 -6.64 -10.13 -14.87
CA GLN A 62 -6.32 -9.09 -15.86
C GLN A 62 -6.58 -7.65 -15.38
N ARG A 63 -7.32 -7.49 -14.27
CA ARG A 63 -7.86 -6.23 -13.77
C ARG A 63 -7.37 -5.89 -12.37
N GLY A 64 -6.39 -6.64 -11.87
CA GLY A 64 -5.84 -6.44 -10.53
C GLY A 64 -5.26 -5.03 -10.35
N THR A 65 -5.25 -4.57 -9.09
CA THR A 65 -4.65 -3.29 -8.70
C THR A 65 -3.57 -3.51 -7.66
N PHE A 66 -2.37 -3.04 -7.96
CA PHE A 66 -1.23 -3.11 -7.04
C PHE A 66 -1.43 -2.18 -5.83
N LEU A 67 -1.11 -2.67 -4.64
CA LEU A 67 -1.10 -1.85 -3.41
C LEU A 67 0.32 -1.62 -2.90
N THR A 68 1.03 -2.70 -2.56
CA THR A 68 2.39 -2.64 -2.03
C THR A 68 3.06 -4.02 -2.10
N ALA A 69 4.37 -4.06 -2.03
CA ALA A 69 5.14 -5.29 -1.89
C ALA A 69 6.14 -5.23 -0.73
N GLY A 70 6.28 -6.36 -0.05
CA GLY A 70 7.39 -6.69 0.85
C GLY A 70 8.40 -7.64 0.16
N PRO A 71 9.51 -8.00 0.82
CA PRO A 71 10.59 -8.76 0.19
C PRO A 71 10.12 -10.04 -0.49
N ASP A 72 9.22 -10.77 0.19
CA ASP A 72 8.74 -12.09 -0.24
C ASP A 72 7.23 -12.11 -0.48
N PHE A 73 6.57 -10.95 -0.54
CA PHE A 73 5.12 -10.89 -0.76
C PHE A 73 4.71 -9.63 -1.49
N PHE A 74 3.51 -9.65 -2.08
CA PHE A 74 2.82 -8.44 -2.48
C PHE A 74 1.34 -8.50 -2.15
N ILE A 75 0.74 -7.32 -2.03
CA ILE A 75 -0.65 -7.11 -1.72
C ILE A 75 -1.29 -6.37 -2.90
N TRP A 76 -2.45 -6.84 -3.31
CA TRP A 76 -3.17 -6.31 -4.46
C TRP A 76 -4.68 -6.51 -4.29
N ILE A 77 -5.47 -5.81 -5.09
CA ILE A 77 -6.92 -6.01 -5.18
C ILE A 77 -7.20 -6.77 -6.47
N ASP A 78 -7.98 -7.84 -6.42
CA ASP A 78 -8.38 -8.58 -7.62
C ASP A 78 -9.50 -7.89 -8.41
N GLY A 79 -9.84 -8.44 -9.58
CA GLY A 79 -10.89 -7.93 -10.44
C GLY A 79 -12.30 -7.94 -9.80
N ASP A 80 -12.48 -8.70 -8.72
CA ASP A 80 -13.73 -8.79 -7.96
C ASP A 80 -13.75 -7.84 -6.75
N GLY A 81 -12.64 -7.12 -6.49
CA GLY A 81 -12.54 -6.13 -5.42
C GLY A 81 -12.02 -6.67 -4.08
N TYR A 82 -11.55 -7.91 -4.02
CA TYR A 82 -10.98 -8.49 -2.80
C TYR A 82 -9.49 -8.20 -2.67
N VAL A 83 -9.06 -7.92 -1.44
CA VAL A 83 -7.64 -7.79 -1.10
C VAL A 83 -6.99 -9.18 -1.06
N ARG A 84 -5.91 -9.35 -1.81
CA ARG A 84 -5.12 -10.58 -1.92
C ARG A 84 -3.72 -10.34 -1.36
N LEU A 85 -3.25 -11.29 -0.56
CA LEU A 85 -1.85 -11.43 -0.17
C LEU A 85 -1.23 -12.56 -1.00
N GLN A 86 -0.09 -12.29 -1.62
CA GLN A 86 0.58 -13.26 -2.48
C GLN A 86 2.06 -13.37 -2.13
N ILE A 87 2.55 -14.59 -1.88
CA ILE A 87 3.96 -14.86 -1.62
C ILE A 87 4.72 -14.95 -2.95
N ILE A 88 5.86 -14.26 -3.03
CA ILE A 88 6.79 -14.20 -4.16
C ILE A 88 7.77 -15.37 -4.00
N GLY A 89 7.77 -16.31 -4.94
CA GLY A 89 8.60 -17.52 -4.87
C GLY A 89 7.90 -18.80 -5.32
N GLY A 90 6.56 -18.80 -5.42
CA GLY A 90 5.75 -19.96 -5.82
C GLY A 90 5.43 -20.07 -7.32
N GLY A 91 6.25 -19.50 -8.22
CA GLY A 91 5.97 -19.48 -9.66
C GLY A 91 4.87 -18.50 -10.08
N ILE A 92 4.58 -17.50 -9.24
CA ILE A 92 3.66 -16.41 -9.54
C ILE A 92 4.45 -15.26 -10.15
N SER A 93 3.93 -14.66 -11.22
CA SER A 93 4.50 -13.47 -11.84
C SER A 93 3.43 -12.39 -12.01
N ILE A 94 3.87 -11.13 -11.97
CA ILE A 94 3.01 -9.97 -12.20
C ILE A 94 3.59 -9.10 -13.31
N GLY A 95 2.71 -8.49 -14.09
CA GLY A 95 3.08 -7.58 -15.16
C GLY A 95 2.15 -6.37 -15.25
N GLN A 96 2.61 -5.31 -15.89
CA GLN A 96 1.76 -4.13 -16.13
C GLN A 96 0.61 -4.48 -17.08
N SER A 97 -0.60 -4.06 -16.71
CA SER A 97 -1.74 -4.08 -17.62
C SER A 97 -1.74 -2.79 -18.44
N LYS A 98 -1.15 -2.82 -19.63
CA LYS A 98 -1.35 -1.75 -20.60
C LYS A 98 -2.73 -1.95 -21.23
N GLU A 99 -3.73 -1.21 -20.78
CA GLU A 99 -4.96 -1.06 -21.55
C GLU A 99 -4.59 -0.33 -22.85
N LYS A 100 -4.76 -1.01 -23.99
CA LYS A 100 -4.73 -0.33 -25.29
C LYS A 100 -5.99 0.53 -25.35
N LYS A 101 -5.80 1.85 -25.43
CA LYS A 101 -6.86 2.79 -25.83
C LYS A 101 -7.39 2.45 -27.21
#